data_AF-A0A968RNY5-F1
#
_entry.id   AF-A0A968RNY5-F1
#
_cell.length_a   1.000
_cell.length_b   1.000
_cell.length_c   1.000
_cell.angle_alpha   90.00
_cell.angle_beta   90.00
_cell.angle_gamma   90.00
#
_symmetry.space_group_name_H-M   'P 1'
#
loop_
_entity.id
_entity.type
_entity.pdbx_description
1 polymer ?
#
loop_
_entity_poly.entity_id
_entity_poly.type
_entity_poly.pdbx_seq_one_letter_code
_entity_poly.pdbx_strand_id
1 'polypeptide(L)'
;MLLFIRVFLVLYGLIAAATGFMGVTAKYNPAITDAMTDNNHRFVAAIWMATALAFFYIAWNTSETALFRFLMIALFIGGIVRAAALINYPATPFLIFLIAIELIPPALMLWFHNKLLNAGSL
;
A
#
# COMPACT_ATOMS: atom_id res chain seq x y z
N MET A 1 -16.46 -4.80 12.07
CA MET A 1 -15.71 -5.08 10.82
C MET A 1 -15.55 -3.81 9.99
N LEU A 2 -16.62 -3.05 9.74
CA LEU A 2 -16.55 -1.78 9.00
C LEU A 2 -15.57 -0.76 9.62
N LEU A 3 -15.63 -0.55 10.94
CA LEU A 3 -14.68 0.34 11.63
C LEU A 3 -13.22 -0.05 11.37
N PHE A 4 -12.89 -1.35 11.43
CA PHE A 4 -11.53 -1.84 11.17
C PHE A 4 -11.09 -1.55 9.73
N ILE A 5 -11.98 -1.75 8.76
CA ILE A 5 -11.72 -1.39 7.36
C ILE A 5 -11.41 0.10 7.24
N ARG A 6 -12.24 0.96 7.85
CA ARG A 6 -12.03 2.42 7.77
C ARG A 6 -10.72 2.85 8.42
N VAL A 7 -10.43 2.36 9.62
CA VAL A 7 -9.18 2.65 10.32
C VAL A 7 -7.98 2.18 9.49
N PHE A 8 -8.04 0.96 8.96
CA PHE A 8 -6.99 0.44 8.08
C PHE A 8 -6.76 1.34 6.87
N LEU A 9 -7.82 1.70 6.14
CA LEU A 9 -7.73 2.54 4.95
C LEU A 9 -7.16 3.93 5.26
N VAL A 10 -7.58 4.56 6.35
CA VAL A 10 -7.03 5.85 6.78
C VAL A 10 -5.54 5.72 7.13
N LEU A 11 -5.16 4.72 7.92
CA LEU A 11 -3.76 4.50 8.29
C LEU A 11 -2.89 4.20 7.07
N TYR A 12 -3.38 3.37 6.14
CA TYR A 12 -2.64 3.05 4.91
C TYR A 12 -2.55 4.25 3.97
N GLY A 13 -3.60 5.07 3.89
CA GLY A 13 -3.55 6.34 3.17
C GLY A 13 -2.50 7.29 3.74
N LEU A 14 -2.38 7.39 5.07
CA LEU A 14 -1.33 8.17 5.72
C LEU A 14 0.07 7.62 5.43
N ILE A 15 0.25 6.29 5.51
CA ILE A 15 1.51 5.63 5.15
C ILE A 15 1.87 5.93 3.69
N ALA A 16 0.91 5.80 2.77
CA ALA A 16 1.11 6.04 1.35
C ALA A 16 1.52 7.49 1.07
N ALA A 17 0.81 8.45 1.68
CA ALA A 17 1.11 9.87 1.56
C ALA A 17 2.51 10.19 2.09
N ALA A 18 2.82 9.76 3.31
CA ALA A 18 4.09 10.08 3.97
C ALA A 18 5.29 9.44 3.25
N THR A 19 5.22 8.14 2.96
CA THR A 19 6.33 7.42 2.32
C THR A 19 6.50 7.80 0.85
N GLY A 20 5.40 8.05 0.14
CA GLY A 20 5.45 8.59 -1.22
C GLY A 20 6.08 9.98 -1.26
N PHE A 21 5.70 10.88 -0.34
CA PHE A 21 6.34 12.20 -0.21
C PHE A 21 7.84 12.11 0.08
N MET A 22 8.25 11.23 0.99
CA MET A 22 9.67 10.98 1.27
C MET A 22 10.42 10.51 0.02
N GLY A 23 9.85 9.59 -0.77
CA GLY A 23 10.47 9.10 -2.01
C GLY A 23 10.60 10.18 -3.08
N VAL A 24 9.56 11.00 -3.26
CA VAL A 24 9.56 12.11 -4.23
C VAL A 24 10.59 13.19 -3.86
N THR A 25 10.78 13.46 -2.56
CA THR A 25 11.63 14.55 -2.06
C THR A 25 13.02 14.12 -1.61
N ALA A 26 13.35 12.82 -1.70
CA ALA A 26 14.66 12.30 -1.33
C ALA A 26 15.79 13.05 -2.08
N LYS A 27 16.91 13.32 -1.41
CA LYS A 27 18.06 13.96 -2.06
C LYS A 27 18.73 12.98 -3.03
N TYR A 28 18.90 13.38 -4.29
CA TYR A 28 19.63 12.58 -5.28
C TYR A 28 21.09 12.38 -4.84
N ASN A 29 21.58 11.14 -4.91
CA ASN A 29 22.97 10.79 -4.63
C ASN A 29 23.55 9.94 -5.78
N PRO A 30 24.38 10.53 -6.66
CA PRO A 30 24.96 9.81 -7.80
C PRO A 30 25.95 8.71 -7.41
N ALA A 31 26.43 8.69 -6.15
CA ALA A 31 27.29 7.61 -5.65
C ALA A 31 26.53 6.32 -5.31
N ILE A 32 25.19 6.39 -5.18
CA ILE A 32 24.35 5.25 -4.78
C ILE A 32 23.45 4.77 -5.92
N THR A 33 23.04 5.67 -6.84
CA THR A 33 22.11 5.34 -7.93
C THR A 33 22.37 6.19 -9.18
N ASP A 34 22.05 5.65 -10.35
CA ASP A 34 22.04 6.40 -11.60
C ASP A 34 20.76 7.26 -11.72
N ALA A 35 20.78 8.21 -12.67
CA ALA A 35 19.69 9.18 -12.85
C ALA A 35 18.38 8.55 -13.35
N MET A 36 18.45 7.48 -14.16
CA MET A 36 17.25 6.81 -14.66
C MET A 36 16.56 6.06 -13.53
N THR A 37 17.32 5.35 -12.69
CA THR A 37 16.78 4.64 -11.53
C THR A 37 16.18 5.60 -10.49
N ASP A 38 16.85 6.72 -10.17
CA ASP A 38 16.31 7.75 -9.28
C ASP A 38 15.00 8.36 -9.83
N ASN A 39 14.97 8.70 -11.12
CA ASN A 39 13.78 9.25 -11.76
C ASN A 39 12.59 8.28 -11.72
N ASN A 40 12.82 7.01 -12.06
CA ASN A 40 11.79 5.96 -11.96
C ASN A 40 11.29 5.78 -10.52
N HIS A 41 12.19 5.80 -9.54
CA HIS A 41 11.82 5.72 -8.12
C HIS A 41 10.90 6.87 -7.71
N ARG A 42 11.21 8.12 -8.10
CA ARG A 42 10.37 9.29 -7.81
C ARG A 42 9.01 9.21 -8.50
N PHE A 43 8.96 8.75 -9.74
CA PHE A 43 7.71 8.57 -10.46
C PHE A 43 6.80 7.56 -9.76
N VAL A 44 7.33 6.40 -9.38
CA VAL A 44 6.59 5.38 -8.62
C VAL A 44 6.19 5.90 -7.24
N ALA A 45 7.06 6.63 -6.55
CA ALA A 45 6.74 7.26 -5.27
C ALA A 45 5.61 8.29 -5.38
N ALA A 46 5.54 9.05 -6.48
CA ALA A 46 4.45 9.99 -6.75
C ALA A 46 3.13 9.27 -7.01
N ILE A 47 3.13 8.17 -7.77
CA ILE A 47 1.94 7.32 -7.96
C ILE A 47 1.47 6.73 -6.63
N TRP A 48 2.41 6.25 -5.82
CA TRP A 48 2.12 5.72 -4.50
C TRP A 48 1.50 6.78 -3.58
N MET A 49 2.07 7.99 -3.57
CA MET A 49 1.51 9.13 -2.84
C MET A 49 0.09 9.48 -3.33
N ALA A 50 -0.14 9.51 -4.65
CA ALA A 50 -1.45 9.79 -5.22
C ALA A 50 -2.49 8.70 -4.86
N THR A 51 -2.04 7.45 -4.71
CA THR A 51 -2.89 6.32 -4.28
C THR A 51 -3.46 6.55 -2.88
N ALA A 52 -2.83 7.37 -2.03
CA ALA A 52 -3.39 7.78 -0.74
C ALA A 52 -4.80 8.40 -0.87
N LEU A 53 -5.06 9.15 -1.94
CA LEU A 53 -6.37 9.75 -2.20
C LEU A 53 -7.45 8.68 -2.37
N ALA A 54 -7.12 7.57 -3.04
CA ALA A 54 -8.04 6.45 -3.21
C ALA A 54 -8.32 5.74 -1.88
N PHE A 55 -7.30 5.53 -1.04
CA PHE A 55 -7.48 4.99 0.30
C PHE A 55 -8.41 5.86 1.16
N PHE A 56 -8.18 7.18 1.16
CA PHE A 56 -9.05 8.10 1.87
C PHE A 56 -10.46 8.08 1.30
N TYR A 57 -10.63 8.18 -0.01
CA TYR A 57 -11.96 8.12 -0.63
C TYR A 57 -12.75 6.86 -0.21
N ILE A 58 -12.13 5.69 -0.27
CA ILE A 58 -12.79 4.42 0.07
C ILE A 58 -13.07 4.28 1.57
N ALA A 59 -12.31 4.93 2.44
CA ALA A 59 -12.60 4.92 3.88
C ALA A 59 -14.00 5.49 4.21
N TRP A 60 -14.50 6.42 3.41
CA TRP A 60 -15.87 6.94 3.55
C TRP A 60 -16.87 6.32 2.56
N ASN A 61 -16.40 5.69 1.47
CA ASN A 61 -17.23 5.10 0.42
C ASN A 61 -16.99 3.59 0.31
N THR A 62 -17.12 2.86 1.42
CA THR A 62 -16.77 1.43 1.50
C THR A 62 -17.66 0.51 0.67
N SER A 63 -18.82 0.99 0.21
CA SER A 63 -19.70 0.30 -0.74
C SER A 63 -19.15 0.27 -2.16
N GLU A 64 -18.18 1.14 -2.49
CA GLU A 64 -17.44 1.03 -3.74
C GLU A 64 -16.57 -0.24 -3.65
N THR A 65 -16.96 -1.26 -4.43
CA THR A 65 -16.34 -2.59 -4.33
C THR A 65 -15.14 -2.77 -5.24
N ALA A 66 -15.11 -2.10 -6.40
CA ALA A 66 -14.10 -2.32 -7.42
C ALA A 66 -12.75 -1.70 -7.01
N LEU A 67 -12.73 -0.41 -6.65
CA LEU A 67 -11.57 0.29 -6.13
C LEU A 67 -11.13 -0.29 -4.79
N PHE A 68 -12.05 -0.66 -3.88
CA PHE A 68 -11.64 -1.35 -2.63
C PHE A 68 -10.84 -2.62 -2.94
N ARG A 69 -11.37 -3.51 -3.79
CA ARG A 69 -10.70 -4.77 -4.15
C ARG A 69 -9.39 -4.51 -4.88
N PHE A 70 -9.38 -3.56 -5.82
CA PHE A 70 -8.18 -3.16 -6.53
C PHE A 70 -7.07 -2.74 -5.55
N LEU A 71 -7.37 -1.86 -4.59
CA LEU A 71 -6.39 -1.40 -3.60
C LEU A 71 -5.86 -2.56 -2.75
N MET A 72 -6.73 -3.44 -2.24
CA MET A 72 -6.30 -4.56 -1.40
C MET A 72 -5.42 -5.55 -2.18
N ILE A 73 -5.80 -5.86 -3.43
CA ILE A 73 -5.04 -6.76 -4.29
C ILE A 73 -3.69 -6.12 -4.67
N ALA A 74 -3.67 -4.82 -4.99
CA ALA A 74 -2.44 -4.10 -5.31
C ALA A 74 -1.44 -4.13 -4.14
N LEU A 75 -1.91 -3.91 -2.90
CA LEU A 75 -1.07 -4.05 -1.70
C LEU A 75 -0.54 -5.47 -1.53
N PHE A 76 -1.40 -6.47 -1.70
CA PHE A 76 -1.03 -7.87 -1.58
C PHE A 76 0.03 -8.29 -2.61
N ILE A 77 -0.14 -7.86 -3.87
CA ILE A 77 0.87 -8.06 -4.93
C ILE A 77 2.18 -7.36 -4.54
N GLY A 78 2.12 -6.13 -4.00
CA GLY A 78 3.28 -5.42 -3.47
C GLY A 78 4.05 -6.24 -2.43
N GLY A 79 3.35 -6.85 -1.47
CA GLY A 79 3.94 -7.73 -0.46
C GLY A 79 4.60 -8.97 -1.04
N ILE A 80 4.00 -9.60 -2.07
CA ILE A 80 4.60 -10.73 -2.78
C ILE A 80 5.90 -10.30 -3.46
N VAL A 81 5.88 -9.18 -4.19
CA VAL A 81 7.05 -8.67 -4.90
C VAL A 81 8.16 -8.31 -3.92
N ARG A 82 7.81 -7.67 -2.79
CA ARG A 82 8.77 -7.33 -1.72
C ARG A 82 9.40 -8.57 -1.08
N ALA A 83 8.60 -9.62 -0.85
CA ALA A 83 9.11 -10.89 -0.34
C ALA A 83 10.03 -11.57 -1.34
N ALA A 84 9.64 -11.62 -2.62
CA ALA A 84 10.46 -12.20 -3.68
C ALA A 84 11.78 -11.44 -3.86
N ALA A 85 11.79 -10.11 -3.67
CA ALA A 85 12.98 -9.30 -3.84
C ALA A 85 14.08 -9.56 -2.79
N LEU A 86 13.77 -10.24 -1.68
CA LEU A 86 14.74 -10.67 -0.67
C LEU A 86 15.79 -11.66 -1.21
N ILE A 87 15.61 -12.21 -2.41
CA ILE A 87 16.69 -12.97 -3.08
C ILE A 87 17.91 -12.09 -3.41
N ASN A 88 17.72 -10.76 -3.50
CA ASN A 88 18.76 -9.83 -3.90
C ASN A 88 19.47 -9.17 -2.70
N TYR A 89 18.90 -9.27 -1.50
CA TYR A 89 19.43 -8.59 -0.31
C TYR A 89 18.92 -9.22 0.99
N PRO A 90 19.67 -9.15 2.10
CA PRO A 90 19.29 -9.78 3.35
C PRO A 90 17.97 -9.22 3.90
N ALA A 91 17.19 -10.11 4.50
CA ALA A 91 15.98 -9.72 5.20
C ALA A 91 16.33 -8.88 6.44
N THR A 92 15.84 -7.65 6.47
CA THR A 92 15.90 -6.79 7.65
C THR A 92 14.58 -6.87 8.43
N PRO A 93 14.58 -6.64 9.75
CA PRO A 93 13.33 -6.60 10.52
C PRO A 93 12.29 -5.64 9.92
N PHE A 94 12.76 -4.51 9.36
CA PHE A 94 11.88 -3.54 8.71
C PHE A 94 11.26 -4.08 7.41
N LEU A 95 12.02 -4.76 6.56
CA LEU A 95 11.47 -5.39 5.35
C LEU A 95 10.47 -6.49 5.68
N ILE A 96 10.75 -7.31 6.69
CA ILE A 96 9.84 -8.37 7.16
C ILE A 96 8.53 -7.74 7.66
N PHE A 97 8.61 -6.64 8.41
CA PHE A 97 7.45 -5.90 8.85
C PHE A 97 6.63 -5.37 7.66
N LEU A 98 7.27 -4.75 6.67
CA LEU A 98 6.59 -4.26 5.46
C LEU A 98 5.88 -5.38 4.68
N ILE A 99 6.53 -6.54 4.54
CA ILE A 99 5.91 -7.71 3.90
C ILE A 99 4.67 -8.15 4.70
N ALA A 100 4.77 -8.22 6.03
CA ALA A 100 3.66 -8.64 6.87
C ALA A 100 2.44 -7.70 6.76
N ILE A 101 2.67 -6.38 6.75
CA ILE A 101 1.56 -5.40 6.62
C ILE A 101 0.95 -5.36 5.22
N GLU A 102 1.69 -5.75 4.18
CA GLU A 102 1.22 -5.81 2.80
C GLU A 102 0.48 -7.13 2.51
N LEU A 103 0.79 -8.23 3.22
CA LEU A 103 0.16 -9.53 2.98
C LEU A 103 -1.00 -9.84 3.93
N ILE A 104 -0.86 -9.56 5.24
CA ILE A 104 -1.82 -10.02 6.24
C ILE A 104 -3.05 -9.08 6.31
N PRO A 105 -2.92 -7.77 6.61
CA PRO A 105 -4.06 -6.88 6.68
C PRO A 105 -4.90 -6.83 5.40
N PRO A 106 -4.34 -6.72 4.17
CA PRO A 106 -5.18 -6.65 2.96
C PRO A 106 -6.01 -7.93 2.75
N ALA A 107 -5.47 -9.10 3.06
CA ALA A 107 -6.21 -10.35 3.02
C ALA A 107 -7.37 -10.36 4.03
N LEU A 108 -7.12 -9.89 5.27
CA LEU A 108 -8.16 -9.74 6.29
C LEU A 108 -9.21 -8.71 5.89
N MET A 109 -8.82 -7.59 5.27
CA MET A 109 -9.74 -6.55 4.81
C MET A 109 -10.63 -7.05 3.68
N LEU A 110 -10.09 -7.82 2.72
CA LEU A 110 -10.88 -8.50 1.70
C LEU A 110 -11.90 -9.46 2.30
N TRP A 111 -11.48 -10.24 3.30
CA TRP A 111 -12.39 -11.13 4.02
C TRP A 111 -13.50 -10.37 4.74
N PHE A 112 -13.13 -9.30 5.47
CA PHE A 112 -14.09 -8.46 6.18
C PHE A 112 -15.11 -7.80 5.23
N HIS A 113 -14.63 -7.29 4.11
CA HIS A 113 -15.46 -6.61 3.12
C HIS A 113 -16.46 -7.58 2.47
N ASN A 114 -16.01 -8.77 2.05
CA ASN A 114 -16.90 -9.79 1.50
C ASN A 114 -17.97 -10.24 2.52
N LYS A 115 -17.63 -10.37 3.80
CA LYS A 115 -18.61 -10.68 4.85
C LYS A 115 -19.66 -9.59 5.00
N LEU A 116 -19.28 -8.31 4.97
CA LEU A 116 -20.21 -7.20 5.09
C LEU A 116 -21.09 -7.04 3.84
N LEU A 117 -20.54 -7.29 2.64
CA LEU A 117 -21.29 -7.30 1.38
C LEU A 117 -22.40 -8.34 1.40
N ASN A 118 -22.05 -9.58 1.76
CA ASN A 118 -23.01 -10.68 1.83
C ASN A 118 -24.09 -10.49 2.90
N ALA A 119 -23.81 -9.66 3.91
CA ALA A 119 -24.76 -9.27 4.94
C ALA A 119 -25.60 -8.02 4.58
N GLY A 120 -25.35 -7.37 3.43
CA GLY A 120 -26.05 -6.13 3.04
C GLY A 120 -25.76 -4.94 3.94
N SER A 121 -24.55 -4.89 4.52
CA SER A 121 -24.17 -3.93 5.57
C SER A 121 -23.05 -2.96 5.18
N LEU A 122 -22.80 -2.83 3.86
CA LEU A 122 -21.86 -1.88 3.27
C LEU A 122 -22.57 -0.75 2.54
#